data_AF-A0A8S0TIX3-F1
#
_entry.id   AF-A0A8S0TIX3-F1
#
_cell.length_a   1.000
_cell.length_b   1.000
_cell.length_c   1.000
_cell.angle_alpha   90.00
_cell.angle_beta   90.00
_cell.angle_gamma   90.00
#
_symmetry.space_group_name_H-M   'P 1'
#
loop_
_entity.id
_entity.type
_entity.pdbx_description
1 polymer ?
#
loop_
_entity_poly.entity_id
_entity_poly.type
_entity_poly.pdbx_seq_one_letter_code
_entity_poly.pdbx_strand_id
1 'polypeptide(L)'
;MQIMKGLELPWYAGLPRVEARFYIEQYGGATDVWIGKTLYRMPDISNNVYLDLAKLDYNKCQAQHQTEWNEFEEWYANDNLQELGIARNYLLHAYFLAAATVFEPERSNVRLAWAKSQIICKIIVSYFNHETTSEEERIAFLANFRSRINGLTNTKSSKTGHRILNILSKILDQASTDAWGILGRDISHQLHNAWGEWLMKLNRGVKCDEGAELLVNIINICAGHIVSEESILHPEYQRLSKLTNKVCQQLQWYQNEKVLGIDDCSAENIIMKCSREIEQNMQALVQLVVCESNVANKNVKQTFLMVAKTFYYGANCSRETIDFHISKVLFERVV
;
A
#
# COMPACT_ATOMS: atom_id res chain seq x y z
N MET A 1 28.99 2.68 -3.83
CA MET A 1 27.66 3.09 -3.33
C MET A 1 26.50 2.40 -4.06
N GLN A 2 26.44 2.41 -5.41
CA GLN A 2 25.37 1.70 -6.16
C GLN A 2 25.31 0.19 -5.90
N ILE A 3 26.46 -0.50 -5.89
CA ILE A 3 26.53 -1.95 -5.65
C ILE A 3 25.98 -2.31 -4.26
N MET A 4 26.30 -1.51 -3.24
CA MET A 4 25.83 -1.73 -1.87
C MET A 4 24.30 -1.60 -1.78
N LYS A 5 23.71 -0.55 -2.36
CA LYS A 5 22.25 -0.38 -2.42
C LYS A 5 21.54 -1.52 -3.18
N GLY A 6 22.13 -2.00 -4.27
CA GLY A 6 21.58 -3.12 -5.04
C GLY A 6 21.68 -4.47 -4.33
N LEU A 7 22.58 -4.62 -3.36
CA LEU A 7 22.68 -5.80 -2.50
C LEU A 7 21.77 -5.71 -1.27
N GLU A 8 21.49 -4.50 -0.79
CA GLU A 8 20.66 -4.25 0.41
C GLU A 8 19.15 -4.33 0.11
N LEU A 9 18.71 -3.88 -1.08
CA LEU A 9 17.30 -3.81 -1.46
C LEU A 9 17.02 -4.74 -2.66
N PRO A 10 16.39 -5.90 -2.45
CA PRO A 10 15.95 -6.73 -3.56
C PRO A 10 14.89 -5.99 -4.38
N TRP A 11 14.76 -6.31 -5.67
CA TRP A 11 13.78 -5.66 -6.55
C TRP A 11 12.33 -5.78 -6.03
N TYR A 12 12.00 -6.83 -5.28
CA TYR A 12 10.71 -6.99 -4.62
C TYR A 12 10.46 -5.96 -3.51
N ALA A 13 11.51 -5.43 -2.87
CA ALA A 13 11.43 -4.33 -1.91
C ALA A 13 11.59 -2.95 -2.58
N GLY A 14 11.87 -2.87 -3.88
CA GLY A 14 12.15 -1.61 -4.55
C GLY A 14 10.91 -0.73 -4.75
N LEU A 15 10.75 0.33 -3.94
CA LEU A 15 9.68 1.32 -4.13
C LEU A 15 10.12 2.40 -5.14
N PRO A 16 9.29 2.74 -6.15
CA PRO A 16 9.67 3.64 -7.24
C PRO A 16 10.33 4.95 -6.81
N ARG A 17 9.75 5.67 -5.84
CA ARG A 17 10.31 6.96 -5.40
C ARG A 17 11.54 6.83 -4.51
N VAL A 18 11.72 5.70 -3.82
CA VAL A 18 12.94 5.40 -3.06
C VAL A 18 14.09 5.15 -4.04
N GLU A 19 13.87 4.30 -5.04
CA GLU A 19 14.85 4.03 -6.10
C GLU A 19 15.23 5.30 -6.84
N ALA A 20 14.24 6.06 -7.32
CA ALA A 20 14.46 7.32 -8.01
C ALA A 20 15.22 8.34 -7.15
N ARG A 21 14.89 8.48 -5.85
CA ARG A 21 15.54 9.42 -4.94
C ARG A 21 17.05 9.22 -4.92
N PHE A 22 17.47 7.97 -4.82
CA PHE A 22 18.87 7.61 -4.71
C PHE A 22 19.58 7.54 -6.05
N TYR A 23 18.87 7.19 -7.13
CA TYR A 23 19.43 7.20 -8.46
C TYR A 23 19.74 8.62 -8.93
N ILE A 24 18.87 9.60 -8.64
CA ILE A 24 19.11 11.01 -9.01
C ILE A 24 20.39 11.55 -8.37
N GLU A 25 20.71 11.16 -7.12
CA GLU A 25 21.97 11.56 -6.46
C GLU A 25 23.23 10.90 -7.05
N GLN A 26 23.05 9.79 -7.75
CA GLN A 26 24.15 8.96 -8.26
C GLN A 26 24.40 9.14 -9.75
N TYR A 27 23.41 9.61 -10.49
CA TYR A 27 23.51 9.84 -11.92
C TYR A 27 24.48 10.99 -12.19
N GLY A 28 25.62 10.70 -12.85
CA GLY A 28 26.69 11.66 -13.06
C GLY A 28 26.42 12.67 -14.18
N GLY A 29 25.28 12.57 -14.87
CA GLY A 29 24.92 13.47 -15.96
C GLY A 29 25.98 13.48 -17.06
N ALA A 30 26.37 14.65 -17.54
CA ALA A 30 27.39 14.79 -18.59
C ALA A 30 28.83 14.39 -18.15
N THR A 31 29.04 14.11 -16.85
CA THR A 31 30.36 13.73 -16.32
C THR A 31 30.64 12.23 -16.43
N ASP A 32 29.64 11.39 -16.68
CA ASP A 32 29.83 9.96 -16.85
C ASP A 32 30.71 9.66 -18.06
N VAL A 33 31.66 8.73 -17.87
CA VAL A 33 32.59 8.28 -18.89
C VAL A 33 32.50 6.76 -19.03
N TRP A 34 32.38 6.30 -20.27
CA TRP A 34 32.28 4.89 -20.62
C TRP A 34 33.64 4.34 -21.04
N ILE A 35 33.90 3.08 -20.68
CA ILE A 35 35.16 2.41 -20.95
C ILE A 35 34.98 1.46 -22.13
N GLY A 36 35.65 1.75 -23.25
CA GLY A 36 35.79 0.87 -24.40
C GLY A 36 37.27 0.65 -24.74
N LYS A 37 37.62 0.64 -26.03
CA LYS A 37 39.04 0.71 -26.45
C LYS A 37 39.69 2.04 -26.04
N THR A 38 38.90 3.10 -26.02
CA THR A 38 39.23 4.43 -25.50
C THR A 38 38.11 4.87 -24.57
N LEU A 39 38.37 5.85 -23.71
CA LEU A 39 37.32 6.52 -22.97
C LEU A 39 36.39 7.25 -23.95
N TYR A 40 35.09 7.12 -23.78
CA TYR A 40 34.09 7.80 -24.61
C TYR A 40 32.90 8.26 -23.78
N ARG A 41 32.08 9.15 -24.34
CA ARG A 41 30.85 9.66 -23.71
C ARG A 41 29.64 9.25 -24.53
N MET A 42 28.50 9.13 -23.86
CA MET A 42 27.20 8.79 -24.45
C MET A 42 26.20 9.91 -24.17
N PRO A 43 26.18 11.02 -24.94
CA PRO A 43 25.35 12.19 -24.62
C PRO A 43 23.85 11.88 -24.54
N ASP A 44 23.37 10.93 -25.32
CA ASP A 44 21.95 10.52 -25.32
C ASP A 44 21.55 9.69 -24.09
N ILE A 45 22.54 9.23 -23.29
CA ILE A 45 22.34 8.44 -22.07
C ILE A 45 22.73 9.25 -20.83
N SER A 46 23.83 9.99 -20.91
CA SER A 46 24.52 10.68 -19.81
C SER A 46 24.56 12.19 -20.12
N ASN A 47 23.57 12.94 -19.64
CA ASN A 47 23.48 14.38 -19.83
C ASN A 47 22.78 15.10 -18.66
N ASN A 48 23.05 16.41 -18.57
CA ASN A 48 22.50 17.22 -17.48
C ASN A 48 21.01 17.56 -17.68
N VAL A 49 20.49 17.52 -18.91
CA VAL A 49 19.07 17.80 -19.19
C VAL A 49 18.17 16.78 -18.48
N TYR A 50 18.53 15.49 -18.53
CA TYR A 50 17.80 14.44 -17.83
C TYR A 50 17.91 14.59 -16.31
N LEU A 51 19.09 14.94 -15.80
CA LEU A 51 19.30 15.15 -14.37
C LEU A 51 18.47 16.32 -13.85
N ASP A 52 18.51 17.46 -14.53
CA ASP A 52 17.78 18.67 -14.14
C ASP A 52 16.27 18.45 -14.20
N LEU A 53 15.79 17.79 -15.26
CA LEU A 53 14.37 17.40 -15.38
C LEU A 53 13.95 16.47 -14.24
N ALA A 54 14.75 15.45 -13.93
CA ALA A 54 14.44 14.51 -12.86
C ALA A 54 14.39 15.19 -11.49
N LYS A 55 15.30 16.13 -11.20
CA LYS A 55 15.27 16.93 -9.97
C LYS A 55 14.01 17.78 -9.88
N LEU A 56 13.65 18.48 -10.97
CA LEU A 56 12.46 19.33 -11.03
C LEU A 56 11.16 18.51 -10.86
N ASP A 57 11.01 17.40 -11.59
CA ASP A 57 9.85 16.51 -11.45
C ASP A 57 9.74 15.93 -10.04
N TYR A 58 10.86 15.47 -9.48
CA TYR A 58 10.89 14.90 -8.14
C TYR A 58 10.45 15.91 -7.08
N ASN A 59 11.02 17.12 -7.11
CA ASN A 59 10.69 18.17 -6.16
C ASN A 59 9.25 18.67 -6.32
N LYS A 60 8.68 18.65 -7.53
CA LYS A 60 7.27 18.96 -7.76
C LYS A 60 6.35 17.92 -7.12
N CYS A 61 6.62 16.63 -7.34
CA CYS A 61 5.85 15.55 -6.71
C CYS A 61 5.98 15.61 -5.18
N GLN A 62 7.20 15.78 -4.66
CA GLN A 62 7.46 15.86 -3.22
C GLN A 62 6.70 17.02 -2.57
N ALA A 63 6.65 18.20 -3.20
CA ALA A 63 5.88 19.33 -2.67
C ALA A 63 4.38 19.01 -2.56
N GLN A 64 3.81 18.32 -3.55
CA GLN A 64 2.43 17.83 -3.48
C GLN A 64 2.24 16.85 -2.33
N HIS A 65 3.18 15.92 -2.13
CA HIS A 65 3.10 14.93 -1.05
C HIS A 65 3.21 15.57 0.34
N GLN A 66 3.96 16.67 0.49
CA GLN A 66 4.03 17.42 1.74
C GLN A 66 2.71 18.11 2.08
N THR A 67 2.03 18.68 1.09
CA THR A 67 0.68 19.24 1.27
C THR A 67 -0.31 18.16 1.70
N GLU A 68 -0.32 17.04 0.99
CA GLU A 68 -1.17 15.89 1.31
C GLU A 68 -0.88 15.30 2.70
N TRP A 69 0.39 15.26 3.12
CA TRP A 69 0.76 14.82 4.46
C TRP A 69 0.15 15.71 5.54
N ASN A 70 0.14 17.03 5.35
CA ASN A 70 -0.48 17.95 6.30
C ASN A 70 -2.00 17.69 6.40
N GLU A 71 -2.69 17.52 5.27
CA GLU A 71 -4.11 17.15 5.24
C GLU A 71 -4.40 15.80 5.91
N PHE A 72 -3.48 14.84 5.73
CA PHE A 72 -3.57 13.51 6.33
C PHE A 72 -3.36 13.56 7.86
N GLU A 73 -2.48 14.43 8.33
CA GLU A 73 -2.25 14.70 9.76
C GLU A 73 -3.43 15.45 10.40
N GLU A 74 -4.03 16.42 9.69
CA GLU A 74 -5.25 17.08 10.14
C GLU A 74 -6.41 16.10 10.28
N TRP A 75 -6.59 15.19 9.30
CA TRP A 75 -7.58 14.12 9.40
C TRP A 75 -7.37 13.24 10.64
N TYR A 76 -6.11 12.86 10.91
CA TYR A 76 -5.75 12.08 12.10
C TYR A 76 -6.14 12.78 13.41
N ALA A 77 -5.89 14.08 13.50
CA ALA A 77 -6.24 14.89 14.68
C ALA A 77 -7.77 15.07 14.82
N ASN A 78 -8.46 15.39 13.71
CA ASN A 78 -9.89 15.70 13.70
C ASN A 78 -10.78 14.50 14.11
N ASP A 79 -10.46 13.30 13.63
CA ASP A 79 -11.17 12.07 14.04
C ASP A 79 -10.55 11.41 15.30
N ASN A 80 -9.52 12.04 15.87
CA ASN A 80 -8.77 11.63 17.06
C ASN A 80 -8.38 10.14 17.02
N LEU A 81 -7.72 9.74 15.93
CA LEU A 81 -7.39 8.34 15.66
C LEU A 81 -6.37 7.76 16.65
N GLN A 82 -5.70 8.62 17.42
CA GLN A 82 -4.84 8.21 18.53
C GLN A 82 -5.59 7.38 19.57
N GLU A 83 -6.82 7.78 19.93
CA GLU A 83 -7.67 7.03 20.86
C GLU A 83 -8.12 5.67 20.30
N LEU A 84 -8.08 5.50 18.98
CA LEU A 84 -8.35 4.24 18.29
C LEU A 84 -7.08 3.39 18.09
N GLY A 85 -5.99 3.73 18.77
CA GLY A 85 -4.75 2.94 18.78
C GLY A 85 -3.79 3.23 17.63
N ILE A 86 -4.01 4.30 16.86
CA ILE A 86 -3.12 4.66 15.75
C ILE A 86 -2.04 5.63 16.24
N ALA A 87 -0.79 5.16 16.23
CA ALA A 87 0.37 5.99 16.51
C ALA A 87 0.75 6.85 15.29
N ARG A 88 1.21 8.08 15.52
CA ARG A 88 1.60 9.04 14.46
C ARG A 88 2.69 8.50 13.52
N ASN A 89 3.63 7.71 14.03
CA ASN A 89 4.66 7.07 13.20
C ASN A 89 4.06 6.03 12.24
N TYR A 90 3.03 5.29 12.67
CA TYR A 90 2.32 4.36 11.80
C TYR A 90 1.52 5.12 10.73
N LEU A 91 0.91 6.25 11.10
CA LEU A 91 0.24 7.15 10.17
C LEU A 91 1.21 7.61 9.06
N LEU A 92 2.38 8.11 9.44
CA LEU A 92 3.41 8.56 8.51
C LEU A 92 3.93 7.42 7.63
N HIS A 93 4.15 6.24 8.20
CA HIS A 93 4.59 5.08 7.45
C HIS A 93 3.56 4.64 6.40
N ALA A 94 2.26 4.60 6.75
CA ALA A 94 1.20 4.26 5.80
C ALA A 94 1.13 5.26 4.64
N TYR A 95 1.20 6.56 4.94
CA TYR A 95 1.23 7.59 3.90
C TYR A 95 2.47 7.47 3.02
N PHE A 96 3.65 7.25 3.62
CA PHE A 96 4.90 7.05 2.89
C PHE A 96 4.83 5.86 1.93
N LEU A 97 4.30 4.70 2.35
CA LEU A 97 4.20 3.53 1.46
C LEU A 97 3.33 3.83 0.23
N ALA A 98 2.21 4.55 0.42
CA ALA A 98 1.36 4.95 -0.69
C ALA A 98 2.06 5.97 -1.61
N ALA A 99 2.65 7.03 -1.05
CA ALA A 99 3.30 8.10 -1.81
C ALA A 99 4.60 7.67 -2.51
N ALA A 100 5.36 6.76 -1.89
CA ALA A 100 6.55 6.20 -2.49
C ALA A 100 6.27 5.30 -3.71
N THR A 101 5.01 4.88 -3.84
CA THR A 101 4.57 3.87 -4.81
C THR A 101 3.70 4.45 -5.92
N VAL A 102 2.69 5.25 -5.58
CA VAL A 102 1.84 6.00 -6.52
C VAL A 102 2.15 7.47 -6.34
N PHE A 103 3.09 8.02 -7.10
CA PHE A 103 3.68 9.32 -6.79
C PHE A 103 3.16 10.47 -7.64
N GLU A 104 2.47 10.16 -8.73
CA GLU A 104 2.06 11.11 -9.75
C GLU A 104 1.07 12.14 -9.15
N PRO A 105 1.27 13.47 -9.31
CA PRO A 105 0.43 14.47 -8.65
C PRO A 105 -1.08 14.28 -8.88
N GLU A 106 -1.47 13.90 -10.10
CA GLU A 106 -2.84 13.64 -10.53
C GLU A 106 -3.50 12.42 -9.89
N ARG A 107 -2.74 11.57 -9.19
CA ARG A 107 -3.22 10.36 -8.51
C ARG A 107 -3.32 10.53 -7.00
N SER A 108 -3.51 11.77 -6.54
CA SER A 108 -3.67 12.11 -5.13
C SER A 108 -4.82 11.35 -4.46
N ASN A 109 -5.98 11.26 -5.12
CA ASN A 109 -7.14 10.51 -4.64
C ASN A 109 -6.80 9.02 -4.38
N VAL A 110 -6.01 8.39 -5.27
CA VAL A 110 -5.58 7.00 -5.14
C VAL A 110 -4.64 6.83 -3.94
N ARG A 111 -3.64 7.72 -3.79
CA ARG A 111 -2.72 7.70 -2.64
C ARG A 111 -3.45 7.83 -1.32
N LEU A 112 -4.30 8.84 -1.20
CA LEU A 112 -5.02 9.14 0.04
C LEU A 112 -6.01 8.02 0.37
N ALA A 113 -6.76 7.51 -0.60
CA ALA A 113 -7.67 6.38 -0.38
C ALA A 113 -6.92 5.13 0.08
N TRP A 114 -5.76 4.83 -0.52
CA TRP A 114 -4.90 3.73 -0.09
C TRP A 114 -4.42 3.94 1.36
N ALA A 115 -3.75 5.06 1.65
CA ALA A 115 -3.20 5.32 2.97
C ALA A 115 -4.29 5.32 4.06
N LYS A 116 -5.42 6.01 3.84
CA LYS A 116 -6.56 6.01 4.78
C LYS A 116 -7.12 4.60 4.99
N SER A 117 -7.25 3.80 3.94
CA SER A 117 -7.74 2.42 4.04
C SER A 117 -6.82 1.54 4.89
N GLN A 118 -5.51 1.68 4.79
CA GLN A 118 -4.56 0.97 5.65
C GLN A 118 -4.76 1.29 7.14
N ILE A 119 -5.00 2.57 7.47
CA ILE A 119 -5.27 2.99 8.85
C ILE A 119 -6.58 2.38 9.36
N ILE A 120 -7.66 2.45 8.57
CA ILE A 120 -8.96 1.92 8.97
C ILE A 120 -8.95 0.39 9.08
N CYS A 121 -8.26 -0.32 8.19
CA CYS A 121 -8.03 -1.75 8.31
C CYS A 121 -7.40 -2.09 9.67
N LYS A 122 -6.34 -1.37 10.06
CA LYS A 122 -5.68 -1.59 11.35
C LYS A 122 -6.61 -1.32 12.54
N ILE A 123 -7.39 -0.24 12.50
CA ILE A 123 -8.37 0.08 13.56
C ILE A 123 -9.40 -1.05 13.68
N ILE A 124 -9.96 -1.52 12.56
CA ILE A 124 -10.98 -2.57 12.55
C ILE A 124 -10.40 -3.89 13.02
N VAL A 125 -9.23 -4.30 12.53
CA VAL A 125 -8.56 -5.54 12.97
C VAL A 125 -8.26 -5.48 14.46
N SER A 126 -7.76 -4.35 14.97
CA SER A 126 -7.52 -4.16 16.41
C SER A 126 -8.81 -4.22 17.23
N TYR A 127 -9.90 -3.64 16.73
CA TYR A 127 -11.21 -3.70 17.37
C TYR A 127 -11.76 -5.14 17.39
N PHE A 128 -11.65 -5.86 16.27
CA PHE A 128 -12.16 -7.25 16.19
C PHE A 128 -11.32 -8.20 17.04
N ASN A 129 -10.01 -8.01 17.13
CA ASN A 129 -9.10 -8.88 17.89
C ASN A 129 -8.99 -8.50 19.38
N HIS A 130 -9.66 -7.43 19.81
CA HIS A 130 -9.65 -7.04 21.23
C HIS A 130 -10.36 -8.12 22.08
N GLU A 131 -9.74 -8.54 23.18
CA GLU A 131 -10.24 -9.65 24.03
C GLU A 131 -11.66 -9.42 24.53
N THR A 132 -12.06 -8.16 24.71
CA THR A 132 -13.38 -7.79 25.21
C THR A 132 -14.45 -7.72 24.13
N THR A 133 -14.10 -7.80 22.84
CA THR A 133 -15.06 -7.66 21.75
C THR A 133 -15.76 -8.99 21.49
N SER A 134 -17.06 -9.03 21.78
CA SER A 134 -17.85 -10.25 21.64
C SER A 134 -18.21 -10.54 20.18
N GLU A 135 -18.54 -11.79 19.87
CA GLU A 135 -19.01 -12.16 18.52
C GLU A 135 -20.30 -11.43 18.16
N GLU A 136 -21.20 -11.20 19.12
CA GLU A 136 -22.41 -10.39 18.91
C GLU A 136 -22.08 -8.95 18.54
N GLU A 137 -21.03 -8.35 19.11
CA GLU A 137 -20.57 -7.01 18.75
C GLU A 137 -19.99 -6.94 17.34
N ARG A 138 -19.28 -7.99 16.89
CA ARG A 138 -18.78 -8.08 15.51
C ARG A 138 -19.92 -8.24 14.51
N ILE A 139 -20.89 -9.12 14.81
CA ILE A 139 -22.10 -9.30 13.98
C ILE A 139 -22.90 -7.99 13.91
N ALA A 140 -23.06 -7.31 15.05
CA ALA A 140 -23.71 -6.00 15.12
C ALA A 140 -22.98 -4.93 14.29
N PHE A 141 -21.65 -4.92 14.32
CA PHE A 141 -20.82 -4.04 13.50
C PHE A 141 -21.07 -4.27 12.00
N LEU A 142 -21.08 -5.54 11.55
CA LEU A 142 -21.37 -5.90 10.16
C LEU A 142 -22.79 -5.51 9.74
N ALA A 143 -23.77 -5.76 10.61
CA ALA A 143 -25.16 -5.39 10.35
C ALA A 143 -25.32 -3.88 10.21
N ASN A 144 -24.62 -3.09 11.04
CA ASN A 144 -24.62 -1.63 10.97
C ASN A 144 -23.93 -1.12 9.71
N PHE A 145 -22.79 -1.71 9.30
CA PHE A 145 -22.15 -1.38 8.03
C PHE A 145 -23.10 -1.62 6.84
N ARG A 146 -23.76 -2.77 6.79
CA ARG A 146 -24.75 -3.10 5.75
C ARG A 146 -25.98 -2.19 5.79
N SER A 147 -26.46 -1.85 6.98
CA SER A 147 -27.63 -0.97 7.10
C SER A 147 -27.33 0.43 6.56
N ARG A 148 -26.12 0.95 6.76
CA ARG A 148 -25.68 2.23 6.19
C ARG A 148 -25.67 2.23 4.67
N ILE A 149 -25.21 1.15 4.05
CA ILE A 149 -25.28 0.98 2.59
C ILE A 149 -26.74 1.08 2.11
N ASN A 150 -27.68 0.52 2.87
CA ASN A 150 -29.11 0.50 2.54
C ASN A 150 -29.88 1.74 3.04
N GLY A 151 -29.23 2.75 3.62
CA GLY A 151 -29.89 3.94 4.15
C GLY A 151 -30.71 3.72 5.44
N LEU A 152 -30.49 2.64 6.18
CA LEU A 152 -31.17 2.33 7.44
C LEU A 152 -30.36 2.79 8.66
N THR A 153 -30.99 3.55 9.56
CA THR A 153 -30.32 4.32 10.62
C THR A 153 -30.28 3.68 12.02
N ASN A 154 -30.92 2.53 12.24
CA ASN A 154 -31.08 1.98 13.60
C ASN A 154 -30.63 0.52 13.70
N THR A 155 -29.36 0.30 14.06
CA THR A 155 -28.90 -1.00 14.55
C THR A 155 -28.09 -0.82 15.84
N LYS A 156 -28.33 -1.69 16.83
CA LYS A 156 -27.56 -1.72 18.06
C LYS A 156 -26.11 -2.09 17.71
N SER A 157 -25.14 -1.25 18.03
CA SER A 157 -23.70 -1.50 17.92
C SER A 157 -22.99 -0.71 19.01
N SER A 158 -21.78 -1.13 19.41
CA SER A 158 -21.00 -0.45 20.44
C SER A 158 -20.71 1.00 20.06
N LYS A 159 -20.45 1.87 21.05
CA LYS A 159 -20.09 3.28 20.78
C LYS A 159 -18.83 3.38 19.92
N THR A 160 -17.84 2.53 20.21
CA THR A 160 -16.59 2.44 19.44
C THR A 160 -16.86 1.95 18.01
N GLY A 161 -17.67 0.90 17.84
CA GLY A 161 -18.07 0.39 16.52
C GLY A 161 -18.76 1.46 15.66
N HIS A 162 -19.70 2.21 16.23
CA HIS A 162 -20.33 3.35 15.55
C HIS A 162 -19.33 4.43 15.14
N ARG A 163 -18.38 4.77 16.02
CA ARG A 163 -17.33 5.75 15.73
C ARG A 163 -16.48 5.29 14.55
N ILE A 164 -16.01 4.04 14.55
CA ILE A 164 -15.22 3.47 13.47
C ILE A 164 -16.00 3.50 12.15
N LEU A 165 -17.27 3.09 12.15
CA LEU A 165 -18.11 3.10 10.95
C LEU A 165 -18.39 4.53 10.44
N ASN A 166 -18.52 5.52 11.33
CA ASN A 166 -18.66 6.92 10.92
C ASN A 166 -17.40 7.41 10.20
N ILE A 167 -16.22 7.10 10.73
CA ILE A 167 -14.94 7.46 10.10
C ILE A 167 -14.82 6.76 8.74
N LEU A 168 -15.12 5.46 8.67
CA LEU A 168 -15.12 4.72 7.40
C LEU A 168 -16.07 5.35 6.38
N SER A 169 -17.32 5.63 6.75
CA SER A 169 -18.28 6.30 5.86
C SER A 169 -17.75 7.63 5.31
N LYS A 170 -17.22 8.51 6.17
CA LYS A 170 -16.63 9.79 5.73
C LYS A 170 -15.53 9.60 4.68
N ILE A 171 -14.68 8.59 4.85
CA ILE A 171 -13.56 8.31 3.93
C ILE A 171 -14.08 7.77 2.60
N LEU A 172 -15.10 6.91 2.63
CA LEU A 172 -15.74 6.38 1.42
C LEU A 172 -16.46 7.48 0.64
N ASP A 173 -17.18 8.36 1.33
CA ASP A 173 -17.86 9.50 0.73
C ASP A 173 -16.85 10.48 0.10
N GLN A 174 -15.76 10.77 0.80
CA GLN A 174 -14.68 11.62 0.27
C GLN A 174 -14.02 10.98 -0.96
N ALA A 175 -13.63 9.70 -0.88
CA ALA A 175 -13.02 9.00 -2.00
C ALA A 175 -13.94 8.96 -3.23
N SER A 176 -15.25 8.82 -3.02
CA SER A 176 -16.25 8.85 -4.09
C SER A 176 -16.39 10.23 -4.70
N THR A 177 -16.38 11.29 -3.88
CA THR A 177 -16.44 12.69 -4.32
C THR A 177 -15.19 13.06 -5.13
N ASP A 178 -14.00 12.69 -4.64
CA ASP A 178 -12.73 12.95 -5.33
C ASP A 178 -12.68 12.22 -6.67
N ALA A 179 -13.10 10.95 -6.70
CA ALA A 179 -13.17 10.16 -7.92
C ALA A 179 -14.20 10.70 -8.91
N TRP A 180 -15.35 11.23 -8.44
CA TRP A 180 -16.31 11.89 -9.31
C TRP A 180 -15.69 13.10 -10.03
N GLY A 181 -14.94 13.93 -9.31
CA GLY A 181 -14.25 15.09 -9.88
C GLY A 181 -13.20 14.75 -10.94
N ILE A 182 -12.56 13.58 -10.83
CA ILE A 182 -11.47 13.15 -11.73
C ILE A 182 -11.96 12.27 -12.89
N LEU A 183 -12.82 11.30 -12.58
CA LEU A 183 -13.26 10.24 -13.51
C LEU A 183 -14.64 10.53 -14.11
N GLY A 184 -15.43 11.43 -13.53
CA GLY A 184 -16.82 11.68 -13.92
C GLY A 184 -17.75 10.48 -13.66
N ARG A 185 -17.41 9.61 -12.70
CA ARG A 185 -18.16 8.40 -12.37
C ARG A 185 -18.32 8.25 -10.87
N ASP A 186 -19.46 7.73 -10.45
CA ASP A 186 -19.70 7.34 -9.07
C ASP A 186 -19.09 5.95 -8.81
N ILE A 187 -18.26 5.87 -7.77
CA ILE A 187 -17.57 4.66 -7.32
C ILE A 187 -18.05 4.19 -5.94
N SER A 188 -19.03 4.87 -5.34
CA SER A 188 -19.48 4.64 -3.96
C SER A 188 -19.89 3.19 -3.75
N HIS A 189 -20.75 2.65 -4.64
CA HIS A 189 -21.21 1.27 -4.56
C HIS A 189 -20.05 0.26 -4.60
N GLN A 190 -19.07 0.46 -5.48
CA GLN A 190 -17.90 -0.41 -5.62
C GLN A 190 -17.02 -0.37 -4.37
N LEU A 191 -16.81 0.81 -3.79
CA LEU A 191 -16.07 0.96 -2.53
C LEU A 191 -16.78 0.23 -1.38
N HIS A 192 -18.09 0.47 -1.21
CA HIS A 192 -18.88 -0.18 -0.18
C HIS A 192 -18.88 -1.71 -0.30
N ASN A 193 -18.98 -2.24 -1.52
CA ASN A 193 -18.92 -3.68 -1.77
C ASN A 193 -17.54 -4.25 -1.43
N ALA A 194 -16.45 -3.58 -1.82
CA ALA A 194 -15.10 -4.02 -1.50
C ALA A 194 -14.87 -4.12 0.02
N TRP A 195 -15.30 -3.10 0.77
CA TRP A 195 -15.23 -3.10 2.24
C TRP A 195 -16.14 -4.15 2.87
N GLY A 196 -17.36 -4.34 2.33
CA GLY A 196 -18.31 -5.34 2.81
C GLY A 196 -17.79 -6.76 2.67
N GLU A 197 -17.19 -7.10 1.53
CA GLU A 197 -16.57 -8.41 1.30
C GLU A 197 -15.39 -8.65 2.23
N TRP A 198 -14.54 -7.64 2.44
CA TRP A 198 -13.41 -7.77 3.37
C TRP A 198 -13.87 -7.96 4.82
N LEU A 199 -14.84 -7.16 5.28
CA LEU A 199 -15.42 -7.28 6.62
C LEU A 199 -16.06 -8.65 6.86
N MET A 200 -16.75 -9.20 5.86
CA MET A 200 -17.32 -10.54 5.92
C MET A 200 -16.25 -11.63 6.02
N LYS A 201 -15.15 -11.50 5.29
CA LYS A 201 -14.00 -12.42 5.38
C LYS A 201 -13.35 -12.33 6.76
N LEU A 202 -13.16 -11.12 7.29
CA LEU A 202 -12.59 -10.89 8.62
C LEU A 202 -13.40 -11.58 9.73
N ASN A 203 -14.74 -11.46 9.72
CA ASN A 203 -15.58 -12.08 10.73
C ASN A 203 -15.57 -13.62 10.70
N ARG A 204 -15.29 -14.23 9.54
CA ARG A 204 -15.21 -15.70 9.42
C ARG A 204 -13.93 -16.28 10.04
N GLY A 205 -13.09 -15.46 10.67
CA GLY A 205 -11.81 -15.89 11.23
C GLY A 205 -10.80 -16.32 10.17
N VAL A 206 -11.04 -15.98 8.89
CA VAL A 206 -9.98 -15.99 7.89
C VAL A 206 -8.99 -14.96 8.40
N LYS A 207 -7.77 -15.38 8.80
CA LYS A 207 -6.67 -14.49 9.23
C LYS A 207 -6.46 -13.42 8.17
N CYS A 208 -7.20 -12.32 8.28
CA CYS A 208 -7.33 -11.31 7.24
C CYS A 208 -6.32 -10.22 7.54
N ASP A 209 -5.09 -10.63 7.83
CA ASP A 209 -4.28 -9.86 8.76
C ASP A 209 -3.68 -8.59 8.19
N GLU A 210 -3.94 -8.22 6.93
CA GLU A 210 -3.76 -6.83 6.50
C GLU A 210 -4.42 -6.46 5.15
N GLY A 211 -5.61 -7.01 4.86
CA GLY A 211 -6.49 -6.47 3.81
C GLY A 211 -5.85 -6.22 2.43
N ALA A 212 -4.82 -6.96 2.03
CA ALA A 212 -4.07 -6.67 0.80
C ALA A 212 -4.98 -6.65 -0.44
N GLU A 213 -5.88 -7.64 -0.57
CA GLU A 213 -6.92 -7.64 -1.61
C GLU A 213 -7.86 -6.43 -1.52
N LEU A 214 -8.25 -6.02 -0.31
CA LEU A 214 -9.05 -4.79 -0.13
C LEU A 214 -8.28 -3.58 -0.64
N LEU A 215 -7.01 -3.42 -0.26
CA LEU A 215 -6.17 -2.31 -0.72
C LEU A 215 -6.03 -2.30 -2.25
N VAL A 216 -5.81 -3.48 -2.86
CA VAL A 216 -5.78 -3.62 -4.32
C VAL A 216 -7.09 -3.15 -4.94
N ASN A 217 -8.23 -3.53 -4.38
CA ASN A 217 -9.55 -3.13 -4.87
C ASN A 217 -9.75 -1.62 -4.72
N ILE A 218 -9.43 -1.03 -3.57
CA ILE A 218 -9.55 0.42 -3.35
C ILE A 218 -8.68 1.20 -4.34
N ILE A 219 -7.43 0.79 -4.52
CA ILE A 219 -6.51 1.45 -5.48
C ILE A 219 -7.08 1.39 -6.90
N ASN A 220 -7.55 0.22 -7.33
CA ASN A 220 -8.11 0.05 -8.67
C ASN A 220 -9.40 0.84 -8.86
N ILE A 221 -10.32 0.81 -7.89
CA ILE A 221 -11.59 1.54 -7.93
C ILE A 221 -11.33 3.06 -8.01
N CYS A 222 -10.48 3.61 -7.14
CA CYS A 222 -10.14 5.03 -7.15
C CYS A 222 -9.34 5.46 -8.39
N ALA A 223 -8.63 4.52 -9.04
CA ALA A 223 -7.97 4.76 -10.32
C ALA A 223 -8.92 4.62 -11.54
N GLY A 224 -10.19 4.29 -11.33
CA GLY A 224 -11.17 4.08 -12.40
C GLY A 224 -11.06 2.71 -13.09
N HIS A 225 -10.24 1.80 -12.59
CA HIS A 225 -10.11 0.43 -13.08
C HIS A 225 -11.16 -0.47 -12.42
N ILE A 226 -12.43 -0.23 -12.71
CA ILE A 226 -13.54 -1.05 -12.19
C ILE A 226 -13.53 -2.42 -12.88
N VAL A 227 -13.28 -3.46 -12.11
CA VAL A 227 -13.24 -4.85 -12.58
C VAL A 227 -14.67 -5.42 -12.56
N SER A 228 -15.11 -6.05 -13.65
CA SER A 228 -16.42 -6.71 -13.69
C SER A 228 -16.46 -7.96 -12.80
N GLU A 229 -17.66 -8.34 -12.33
CA GLU A 229 -17.82 -9.57 -11.53
C GLU A 229 -17.32 -10.82 -12.28
N GLU A 230 -17.54 -10.90 -13.59
CA GLU A 230 -17.03 -11.98 -14.45
C GLU A 230 -15.49 -12.04 -14.43
N SER A 231 -14.83 -10.88 -14.46
CA SER A 231 -13.36 -10.80 -14.42
C SER A 231 -12.81 -11.18 -13.04
N ILE A 232 -13.54 -10.86 -11.96
CA ILE A 232 -13.18 -11.25 -10.58
C ILE A 232 -13.26 -12.78 -10.41
N LEU A 233 -14.27 -13.41 -11.03
CA LEU A 233 -14.46 -14.86 -11.01
C LEU A 233 -13.44 -15.61 -11.88
N HIS A 234 -12.71 -14.91 -12.75
CA HIS A 234 -11.74 -15.55 -13.62
C HIS A 234 -10.58 -16.18 -12.81
N PRO A 235 -10.14 -17.41 -13.16
CA PRO A 235 -9.08 -18.12 -12.41
C PRO A 235 -7.78 -17.34 -12.26
N GLU A 236 -7.43 -16.53 -13.25
CA GLU A 236 -6.23 -15.68 -13.20
C GLU A 236 -6.33 -14.57 -12.15
N TYR A 237 -7.46 -13.87 -12.08
CA TYR A 237 -7.68 -12.83 -11.07
C TYR A 237 -7.70 -13.44 -9.67
N GLN A 238 -8.40 -14.57 -9.51
CA GLN A 238 -8.40 -15.32 -8.25
C GLN A 238 -6.98 -15.77 -7.84
N ARG A 239 -6.15 -16.16 -8.80
CA ARG A 239 -4.75 -16.53 -8.55
C ARG A 239 -3.91 -15.33 -8.13
N LEU A 240 -4.07 -14.16 -8.77
CA LEU A 240 -3.42 -12.91 -8.37
C LEU A 240 -3.80 -12.52 -6.93
N SER A 241 -5.11 -12.52 -6.62
CA SER A 241 -5.64 -12.22 -5.28
C SER A 241 -5.09 -13.19 -4.24
N LYS A 242 -5.15 -14.50 -4.51
CA LYS A 242 -4.66 -15.55 -3.59
C LYS A 242 -3.16 -15.41 -3.33
N LEU A 243 -2.34 -15.21 -4.36
CA LEU A 243 -0.89 -15.06 -4.20
C LEU A 243 -0.55 -13.78 -3.43
N THR A 244 -1.19 -12.66 -3.77
CA THR A 244 -0.94 -11.37 -3.11
C THR A 244 -1.29 -11.45 -1.62
N ASN A 245 -2.48 -11.95 -1.29
CA ASN A 245 -2.89 -12.14 0.11
C ASN A 245 -1.92 -13.07 0.85
N LYS A 246 -1.52 -14.19 0.23
CA LYS A 246 -0.59 -15.14 0.84
C LYS A 246 0.77 -14.52 1.11
N VAL A 247 1.35 -13.80 0.15
CA VAL A 247 2.64 -13.13 0.32
C VAL A 247 2.56 -12.07 1.42
N CYS A 248 1.57 -11.18 1.36
CA CYS A 248 1.40 -10.13 2.36
C CYS A 248 1.26 -10.72 3.78
N GLN A 249 0.46 -11.78 3.95
CA GLN A 249 0.32 -12.48 5.22
C GLN A 249 1.65 -13.07 5.74
N GLN A 250 2.39 -13.74 4.87
CA GLN A 250 3.67 -14.36 5.25
C GLN A 250 4.73 -13.30 5.62
N LEU A 251 4.78 -12.19 4.89
CA LEU A 251 5.69 -11.08 5.15
C LEU A 251 5.39 -10.39 6.48
N GLN A 252 4.11 -10.15 6.76
CA GLN A 252 3.67 -9.55 8.02
C GLN A 252 3.96 -10.47 9.22
N TRP A 253 3.70 -11.77 9.09
CA TRP A 253 4.08 -12.75 10.11
C TRP A 253 5.59 -12.74 10.34
N TYR A 254 6.38 -12.79 9.26
CA TYR A 254 7.84 -12.74 9.33
C TYR A 254 8.36 -11.46 10.01
N GLN A 255 7.73 -10.31 9.75
CA GLN A 255 8.05 -9.05 10.41
C GLN A 255 7.76 -9.09 11.92
N ASN A 256 6.60 -9.64 12.31
CA ASN A 256 6.23 -9.75 13.73
C ASN A 256 7.15 -10.70 14.50
N GLU A 257 7.53 -11.84 13.91
CA GLU A 257 8.46 -12.79 14.53
C GLU A 257 9.89 -12.23 14.67
N LYS A 258 10.37 -11.48 13.67
CA LYS A 258 11.67 -10.76 13.77
C LYS A 258 11.71 -9.82 14.97
N VAL A 259 10.60 -9.15 15.28
CA VAL A 259 10.51 -8.21 16.41
C VAL A 259 10.51 -8.94 17.76
N LEU A 260 10.03 -10.18 17.81
CA LEU A 260 9.93 -10.98 19.04
C LEU A 260 11.23 -11.67 19.45
N GLY A 261 12.28 -11.64 18.61
CA GLY A 261 13.63 -12.07 18.99
C GLY A 261 13.72 -13.52 19.47
N ILE A 262 13.04 -14.46 18.78
CA ILE A 262 13.04 -15.87 19.17
C ILE A 262 14.39 -16.51 18.84
N ASP A 263 15.18 -16.78 19.87
CA ASP A 263 16.54 -17.35 19.85
C ASP A 263 16.51 -18.90 19.91
N ASP A 264 15.66 -19.54 19.08
CA ASP A 264 15.51 -21.00 19.02
C ASP A 264 15.90 -21.53 17.62
N CYS A 265 16.83 -22.50 17.56
CA CYS A 265 17.25 -23.17 16.32
C CYS A 265 16.08 -23.80 15.55
N SER A 266 14.96 -24.12 16.22
CA SER A 266 13.74 -24.59 15.58
C SER A 266 13.02 -23.47 14.80
N ALA A 267 13.05 -22.24 15.32
CA ALA A 267 12.46 -21.06 14.70
C ALA A 267 13.25 -20.60 13.46
N GLU A 268 14.58 -20.68 13.48
CA GLU A 268 15.42 -20.33 12.32
C GLU A 268 15.08 -21.16 11.07
N ASN A 269 14.86 -22.47 11.23
CA ASN A 269 14.47 -23.34 10.13
C ASN A 269 13.07 -23.00 9.57
N ILE A 270 12.13 -22.61 10.43
CA ILE A 270 10.79 -22.17 10.03
C ILE A 270 10.88 -20.85 9.26
N ILE A 271 11.68 -19.90 9.76
CA ILE A 271 11.92 -18.60 9.14
C ILE A 271 12.56 -18.76 7.76
N MET A 272 13.57 -19.62 7.63
CA MET A 272 14.25 -19.89 6.35
C MET A 272 13.29 -20.53 5.33
N LYS A 273 12.47 -21.50 5.76
CA LYS A 273 11.46 -22.12 4.90
C LYS A 273 10.40 -21.11 4.47
N CYS A 274 9.95 -20.24 5.39
CA CYS A 274 8.99 -19.17 5.11
C CYS A 274 9.56 -18.18 4.08
N SER A 275 10.81 -17.74 4.25
CA SER A 275 11.49 -16.84 3.31
C SER A 275 11.51 -17.41 1.89
N ARG A 276 11.87 -18.69 1.74
CA ARG A 276 11.89 -19.36 0.43
C ARG A 276 10.50 -19.45 -0.20
N GLU A 277 9.47 -19.71 0.60
CA GLU A 277 8.09 -19.78 0.11
C GLU A 277 7.57 -18.39 -0.32
N ILE A 278 7.90 -17.35 0.44
CA ILE A 278 7.58 -15.95 0.09
C ILE A 278 8.18 -15.61 -1.28
N GLU A 279 9.47 -15.91 -1.49
CA GLU A 279 10.15 -15.66 -2.77
C GLU A 279 9.49 -16.40 -3.94
N GLN A 280 9.13 -17.68 -3.75
CA GLN A 280 8.45 -18.47 -4.79
C GLN A 280 7.07 -17.89 -5.12
N ASN A 281 6.31 -17.47 -4.11
CA ASN A 281 5.00 -16.85 -4.32
C ASN A 281 5.13 -15.47 -5.00
N MET A 282 6.16 -14.67 -4.65
CA MET A 282 6.46 -13.42 -5.34
C MET A 282 6.87 -13.63 -6.80
N GLN A 283 7.71 -14.63 -7.08
CA GLN A 283 8.09 -14.99 -8.46
C GLN A 283 6.85 -15.38 -9.27
N ALA A 284 5.96 -16.20 -8.72
CA ALA A 284 4.72 -16.59 -9.37
C ALA A 284 3.79 -15.38 -9.60
N LEU A 285 3.72 -14.46 -8.64
CA LEU A 285 2.94 -13.22 -8.78
C LEU A 285 3.49 -12.36 -9.92
N VAL A 286 4.81 -12.16 -9.97
CA VAL A 286 5.49 -11.38 -11.03
C VAL A 286 5.26 -12.01 -12.40
N GLN A 287 5.35 -13.33 -12.52
CA GLN A 287 5.06 -14.02 -13.78
C GLN A 287 3.64 -13.74 -14.27
N LEU A 288 2.63 -13.81 -13.40
CA LEU A 288 1.24 -13.51 -13.80
C LEU A 288 1.04 -12.06 -14.22
N VAL A 289 1.77 -11.13 -13.60
CA VAL A 289 1.68 -9.69 -13.90
C VAL A 289 2.39 -9.32 -15.20
N VAL A 290 3.51 -9.98 -15.51
CA VAL A 290 4.32 -9.74 -16.71
C VAL A 290 3.75 -10.47 -17.94
N CYS A 291 3.17 -11.66 -17.77
CA CYS A 291 2.56 -12.39 -18.87
C CYS A 291 1.33 -11.67 -19.41
N GLU A 292 1.28 -11.47 -20.73
CA GLU A 292 0.12 -10.93 -21.42
C GLU A 292 -1.07 -11.90 -21.28
N SER A 293 -2.21 -11.38 -20.85
CA SER A 293 -3.48 -12.11 -20.88
C SER A 293 -4.62 -11.14 -21.15
N ASN A 294 -5.69 -11.66 -21.74
CA ASN A 294 -6.84 -10.85 -22.18
C ASN A 294 -7.84 -10.54 -21.05
N VAL A 295 -7.60 -11.01 -19.82
CA VAL A 295 -8.65 -11.11 -18.80
C VAL A 295 -8.57 -9.96 -17.79
N ALA A 296 -7.37 -9.68 -17.27
CA ALA A 296 -7.17 -8.57 -16.35
C ALA A 296 -6.36 -7.47 -17.04
N ASN A 297 -6.90 -6.25 -17.03
CA ASN A 297 -6.19 -5.07 -17.50
C ASN A 297 -4.78 -5.03 -16.86
N LYS A 298 -3.75 -4.75 -17.66
CA LYS A 298 -2.35 -4.62 -17.21
C LYS A 298 -2.24 -3.74 -15.96
N ASN A 299 -3.00 -2.65 -15.88
CA ASN A 299 -2.99 -1.77 -14.72
C ASN A 299 -3.51 -2.46 -13.45
N VAL A 300 -4.57 -3.27 -13.56
CA VAL A 300 -5.13 -4.05 -12.44
C VAL A 300 -4.12 -5.08 -11.95
N LYS A 301 -3.46 -5.78 -12.87
CA LYS A 301 -2.39 -6.73 -12.53
C LYS A 301 -1.23 -6.04 -11.81
N GLN A 302 -0.79 -4.88 -12.30
CA GLN A 302 0.28 -4.10 -11.69
C GLN A 302 -0.07 -3.68 -10.25
N THR A 303 -1.32 -3.33 -9.97
CA THR A 303 -1.76 -2.99 -8.61
C THR A 303 -1.51 -4.13 -7.60
N PHE A 304 -1.73 -5.39 -7.98
CA PHE A 304 -1.44 -6.54 -7.10
C PHE A 304 0.04 -6.61 -6.72
N LEU A 305 0.92 -6.54 -7.72
CA LEU A 305 2.38 -6.55 -7.49
C LEU A 305 2.81 -5.34 -6.67
N MET A 306 2.26 -4.17 -6.99
CA MET A 306 2.54 -2.91 -6.32
C MET A 306 2.24 -2.98 -4.81
N VAL A 307 1.06 -3.50 -4.44
CA VAL A 307 0.72 -3.72 -3.03
C VAL A 307 1.68 -4.73 -2.40
N ALA A 308 1.93 -5.90 -3.03
CA ALA A 308 2.85 -6.90 -2.49
C ALA A 308 4.26 -6.35 -2.23
N LYS A 309 4.78 -5.49 -3.13
CA LYS A 309 6.09 -4.85 -2.97
C LYS A 309 6.16 -3.93 -1.75
N THR A 310 5.07 -3.25 -1.36
CA THR A 310 5.06 -2.42 -0.14
C THR A 310 5.18 -3.25 1.14
N PHE A 311 4.53 -4.41 1.19
CA PHE A 311 4.69 -5.37 2.29
C PHE A 311 6.10 -5.95 2.32
N TYR A 312 6.65 -6.27 1.14
CA TYR A 312 7.99 -6.82 1.03
C TYR A 312 9.03 -5.81 1.51
N TYR A 313 8.87 -4.55 1.12
CA TYR A 313 9.69 -3.44 1.59
C TYR A 313 9.63 -3.29 3.11
N GLY A 314 8.43 -3.30 3.70
CA GLY A 314 8.24 -3.16 5.15
C GLY A 314 8.85 -4.30 5.97
N ALA A 315 8.83 -5.53 5.45
CA ALA A 315 9.42 -6.70 6.10
C ALA A 315 10.95 -6.81 5.91
N ASN A 316 11.49 -6.24 4.83
CA ASN A 316 12.91 -6.31 4.50
C ASN A 316 13.73 -5.13 5.06
N CYS A 317 13.11 -3.96 5.22
CA CYS A 317 13.79 -2.77 5.73
C CYS A 317 13.68 -2.67 7.26
N SER A 318 14.79 -2.30 7.91
CA SER A 318 14.76 -1.93 9.33
C SER A 318 13.94 -0.66 9.55
N ARG A 319 13.50 -0.42 10.79
CA ARG A 319 12.74 0.79 11.13
C ARG A 319 13.58 2.05 10.88
N GLU A 320 14.86 2.00 11.22
CA GLU A 320 15.82 3.08 11.00
C GLU A 320 15.99 3.37 9.51
N THR A 321 16.05 2.33 8.67
CA THR A 321 16.10 2.48 7.20
C THR A 321 14.84 3.12 6.66
N ILE A 322 13.67 2.71 7.15
CA ILE A 322 12.39 3.28 6.73
C ILE A 322 12.31 4.76 7.13
N ASP A 323 12.69 5.12 8.36
CA ASP A 323 12.69 6.50 8.84
C ASP A 323 13.66 7.38 8.03
N PHE A 324 14.84 6.85 7.68
CA PHE A 324 15.77 7.50 6.76
C PHE A 324 15.17 7.72 5.36
N HIS A 325 14.52 6.70 4.80
CA HIS A 325 13.85 6.82 3.51
C HIS A 325 12.69 7.81 3.53
N ILE A 326 11.89 7.83 4.59
CA ILE A 326 10.81 8.81 4.81
C ILE A 326 11.39 10.23 4.77
N SER A 327 12.45 10.48 5.54
CA SER A 327 13.12 11.78 5.57
C SER A 327 13.59 12.20 4.17
N LYS A 328 14.30 11.31 3.46
CA LYS A 328 14.85 11.59 2.13
C LYS A 328 13.79 11.77 1.05
N VAL A 329 12.73 10.97 1.06
CA VAL A 329 11.72 10.92 -0.01
C VAL A 329 10.68 12.01 0.17
N LEU A 330 10.18 12.23 1.39
CA LEU A 330 9.07 13.15 1.63
C LEU A 330 9.53 14.56 2.04
N PHE A 331 10.68 14.69 2.70
CA PHE A 331 11.01 15.95 3.41
C PHE A 331 12.34 16.60 2.98
N GLU A 332 13.22 15.88 2.28
CA GLU A 332 14.48 16.43 1.77
C GLU A 332 14.40 16.66 0.27
N ARG A 333 14.48 17.94 -0.14
CA ARG A 333 14.54 18.31 -1.56
C ARG A 333 15.80 17.78 -2.23
N VAL A 334 15.67 17.41 -3.50
CA VAL A 334 16.80 17.04 -4.33
C VAL A 334 17.45 18.30 -4.88
N VAL A 335 18.76 18.44 -4.68
CA VAL A 335 19.57 19.61 -5.08
C VAL A 335 20.40 19.28 -6.31
#